data_AF-A0A2M7FNT0-F1
#
_entry.id   AF-A0A2M7FNT0-F1
#
_cell.length_a   1.000
_cell.length_b   1.000
_cell.length_c   1.000
_cell.angle_alpha   90.00
_cell.angle_beta   90.00
_cell.angle_gamma   90.00
#
_symmetry.space_group_name_H-M   'P 1'
#
loop_
_entity.id
_entity.type
_entity.pdbx_description
1 polymer ?
#
loop_
_entity_poly.entity_id
_entity_poly.type
_entity_poly.pdbx_seq_one_letter_code
_entity_poly.pdbx_strand_id
1 'polypeptide(L)'
;MKLLIVESPAKIYTLKKYLDDSFQIKATLGHVRDLPKKELGIDTEHNFEPKYVITPSRRKTVKDIKEIAEQAEIVYLATDLDREGEAISWHIM
;
A
#
# COMPACT_ATOMS: atom_id res chain seq x y z
N MET A 1 14.65 -5.30 -11.91
CA MET A 1 13.24 -5.70 -11.68
C MET A 1 12.51 -4.50 -11.10
N LYS A 2 11.34 -4.14 -11.63
CA LYS A 2 10.52 -3.01 -11.16
C LYS A 2 9.32 -3.55 -10.39
N LEU A 3 9.01 -2.97 -9.23
CA LEU A 3 7.81 -3.31 -8.48
C LEU A 3 6.73 -2.28 -8.78
N LEU A 4 5.52 -2.71 -9.16
CA LEU A 4 4.36 -1.84 -9.33
C LEU A 4 3.27 -2.25 -8.33
N ILE A 5 2.88 -1.32 -7.47
CA ILE A 5 1.92 -1.54 -6.39
C ILE A 5 0.59 -0.89 -6.78
N VAL A 6 -0.49 -1.67 -6.75
CA VAL A 6 -1.87 -1.22 -7.03
C VAL A 6 -2.78 -1.54 -5.85
N GLU A 7 -3.92 -0.88 -5.73
CA GLU A 7 -4.83 -1.14 -4.60
C GLU A 7 -5.53 -2.51 -4.70
N SER A 8 -5.91 -2.95 -5.91
CA SER A 8 -6.88 -4.03 -6.13
C SER A 8 -6.33 -5.11 -7.06
N PRO A 9 -6.67 -6.40 -6.83
CA PRO A 9 -6.23 -7.49 -7.69
C PRO A 9 -6.71 -7.36 -9.14
N ALA A 10 -7.88 -6.75 -9.34
CA ALA A 10 -8.47 -6.54 -10.66
C ALA A 10 -7.53 -5.74 -11.59
N LYS A 11 -6.89 -4.68 -11.06
CA LYS A 11 -5.94 -3.85 -11.81
C LYS A 11 -4.72 -4.63 -12.31
N ILE A 12 -4.29 -5.67 -11.57
CA ILE A 12 -3.17 -6.52 -11.98
C ILE A 12 -3.45 -7.17 -13.34
N TYR A 13 -4.64 -7.75 -13.53
CA TYR A 13 -4.98 -8.44 -14.77
C TYR A 13 -5.00 -7.51 -15.97
N THR A 14 -5.40 -6.26 -15.77
CA THR A 14 -5.40 -5.23 -16.82
C THR A 14 -3.99 -4.78 -17.13
N LEU A 15 -3.17 -4.46 -16.12
CA LEU A 15 -1.82 -3.94 -16.31
C LEU A 15 -0.85 -4.96 -16.89
N LYS A 16 -1.04 -6.26 -16.59
CA LYS A 16 -0.28 -7.35 -17.23
C LYS A 16 -0.45 -7.42 -18.75
N LYS A 17 -1.47 -6.79 -19.32
CA LYS A 17 -1.65 -6.71 -20.78
C LYS A 17 -0.78 -5.63 -21.43
N TYR A 18 -0.30 -4.67 -20.63
CA TYR A 18 0.42 -3.49 -21.10
C TYR A 18 1.89 -3.47 -20.66
N LEU A 19 2.20 -4.13 -19.54
CA LEU A 19 3.55 -4.20 -18.97
C LEU A 19 4.20 -5.53 -19.32
N ASP A 20 5.51 -5.50 -19.53
CA ASP A 20 6.34 -6.67 -19.78
C ASP A 20 6.76 -7.38 -18.47
N ASP A 21 7.50 -8.48 -18.61
CA ASP A 21 7.97 -9.31 -17.50
C ASP A 21 9.04 -8.62 -16.62
N SER A 22 9.48 -7.39 -16.96
CA SER A 22 10.37 -6.62 -16.09
C SER A 22 9.65 -6.06 -14.87
N PHE A 23 8.31 -6.07 -14.87
CA PHE A 23 7.46 -5.61 -13.78
C PHE A 23 6.90 -6.76 -12.94
N GLN A 24 7.17 -6.71 -11.64
CA GLN A 24 6.44 -7.47 -10.65
C GLN A 24 5.30 -6.62 -10.11
N ILE A 25 4.06 -7.08 -10.29
CA ILE A 25 2.86 -6.34 -9.85
C ILE A 25 2.29 -6.94 -8.57
N LYS A 26 2.04 -6.11 -7.55
CA LYS A 26 1.43 -6.51 -6.27
C LYS A 26 0.24 -5.63 -5.92
N ALA A 27 -0.74 -6.23 -5.23
CA ALA A 27 -1.92 -5.52 -4.73
C ALA A 27 -1.86 -5.35 -3.21
N THR A 28 -2.23 -4.16 -2.74
CA THR A 28 -2.33 -3.82 -1.31
C THR A 28 -3.59 -4.40 -0.67
N LEU A 29 -4.59 -4.69 -1.49
CA LEU A 29 -5.94 -5.08 -1.09
C LEU A 29 -6.66 -3.94 -0.32
N GLY A 30 -6.47 -2.70 -0.76
CA GLY A 30 -6.97 -1.48 -0.14
C GLY A 30 -6.02 -0.93 0.94
N HIS A 31 -6.57 -0.31 1.98
CA HIS A 31 -5.80 0.25 3.10
C HIS A 31 -5.01 -0.82 3.84
N VAL A 32 -3.75 -0.52 4.14
CA VAL A 32 -2.81 -1.39 4.87
C VAL A 32 -2.62 -0.97 6.33
N ARG A 33 -2.86 0.31 6.62
CA ARG A 33 -2.81 0.93 7.94
C ARG A 33 -4.16 1.57 8.22
N ASP A 34 -4.53 1.58 9.49
CA ASP A 34 -5.75 2.22 9.98
C ASP A 34 -5.53 2.67 11.43
N LEU A 35 -6.47 3.41 12.00
CA LEU A 35 -6.49 3.69 13.42
C LEU A 35 -6.75 2.41 14.24
N PRO A 36 -6.20 2.32 15.47
CA PRO A 36 -6.50 1.23 16.39
C PRO A 36 -8.01 1.06 16.62
N LYS A 37 -8.49 -0.18 16.61
CA LYS A 37 -9.93 -0.45 16.80
C LYS A 37 -10.46 -0.24 18.23
N LYS A 38 -9.56 -0.16 19.21
CA LYS A 38 -9.90 -0.20 20.66
C LYS A 38 -9.58 1.09 21.41
N GLU A 39 -9.08 2.11 20.71
CA GLU A 39 -8.74 3.42 21.25
C GLU A 39 -8.99 4.47 20.16
N LEU A 40 -9.08 5.75 20.53
CA LEU A 40 -9.36 6.83 19.56
C LEU A 40 -8.30 6.90 18.45
N GLY A 41 -7.04 6.60 18.79
CA GLY A 41 -5.94 6.59 17.81
C GLY A 41 -5.54 7.98 17.31
N ILE A 42 -6.04 9.05 17.91
CA ILE A 42 -5.70 10.44 17.58
C ILE A 42 -5.29 11.15 18.87
N ASP A 43 -4.14 11.79 18.87
CA ASP A 43 -3.66 12.62 19.98
C ASP A 43 -4.17 14.06 19.81
N THR A 44 -5.20 14.43 20.57
CA THR A 44 -5.82 15.76 20.49
C THR A 44 -4.96 16.88 21.08
N GLU A 45 -3.99 16.54 21.93
CA GLU A 45 -3.11 17.52 22.58
C GLU A 45 -1.87 17.82 21.72
N HIS A 46 -1.48 16.88 20.85
CA HIS A 46 -0.32 17.00 19.97
C HIS A 46 -0.73 17.10 18.50
N ASN A 47 -1.37 18.21 18.12
CA ASN A 47 -1.72 18.53 16.72
C ASN A 47 -2.54 17.46 15.97
N PHE A 48 -3.40 16.71 16.67
CA PHE A 48 -4.18 15.62 16.09
C PHE A 48 -3.32 14.51 15.47
N GLU A 49 -2.16 14.21 16.07
CA GLU A 49 -1.26 13.19 15.57
C GLU A 49 -1.95 11.81 15.54
N PRO A 50 -2.07 11.17 14.37
CA PRO A 50 -2.71 9.87 14.25
C PRO A 50 -1.73 8.73 14.57
N LYS A 51 -2.16 7.81 15.42
CA LYS A 51 -1.50 6.53 15.63
C LYS A 51 -2.00 5.53 14.59
N TYR A 52 -1.23 5.31 13.54
CA TYR A 52 -1.55 4.29 12.55
C TYR A 52 -1.00 2.92 12.94
N VAL A 53 -1.81 1.87 12.77
CA VAL A 53 -1.40 0.47 12.97
C VAL A 53 -1.67 -0.35 11.72
N ILE A 54 -0.78 -1.31 11.42
CA ILE A 54 -1.01 -2.24 10.31
C ILE A 54 -2.21 -3.12 10.65
N THR A 55 -3.21 -3.11 9.75
CA THR A 55 -4.40 -3.94 9.90
C THR A 55 -3.98 -5.43 9.99
N PRO A 56 -4.46 -6.21 10.98
CA PRO A 56 -3.99 -7.59 11.17
C PRO A 56 -4.07 -8.48 9.92
N SER A 57 -5.15 -8.34 9.13
CA SER A 57 -5.35 -9.07 7.87
C SER A 57 -4.38 -8.66 6.74
N ARG A 58 -3.71 -7.51 6.88
CA ARG A 58 -2.80 -6.94 5.86
C ARG A 58 -1.33 -7.13 6.21
N ARG A 59 -0.98 -7.64 7.40
CA ARG A 59 0.41 -7.84 7.82
C ARG A 59 1.22 -8.69 6.85
N LYS A 60 0.64 -9.78 6.35
CA LYS A 60 1.31 -10.64 5.36
C LYS A 60 1.56 -9.89 4.06
N THR A 61 0.53 -9.21 3.54
CA THR A 61 0.66 -8.39 2.32
C THR A 61 1.74 -7.32 2.45
N VAL A 62 1.77 -6.58 3.56
CA VAL A 62 2.80 -5.56 3.81
C VAL A 62 4.18 -6.17 3.90
N LYS A 63 4.33 -7.31 4.59
CA LYS A 63 5.60 -8.03 4.68
C LYS A 63 6.08 -8.47 3.29
N ASP A 64 5.21 -9.11 2.51
CA ASP A 64 5.52 -9.60 1.16
C ASP A 64 5.91 -8.43 0.23
N ILE A 65 5.19 -7.29 0.29
CA ILE A 65 5.50 -6.09 -0.50
C ILE A 65 6.85 -5.51 -0.09
N LYS A 66 7.13 -5.42 1.22
CA LYS A 66 8.40 -4.89 1.73
C LYS A 66 9.59 -5.73 1.26
N GLU A 67 9.50 -7.06 1.37
CA GLU A 67 10.58 -7.97 0.95
C GLU A 67 10.89 -7.84 -0.55
N ILE A 68 9.88 -7.62 -1.39
CA ILE A 68 10.06 -7.42 -2.83
C ILE A 68 10.58 -6.01 -3.14
N ALA A 69 10.09 -4.99 -2.41
CA ALA A 69 10.52 -3.61 -2.59
C ALA A 69 12.01 -3.43 -2.29
N GLU A 70 12.54 -4.12 -1.27
CA GLU A 70 13.98 -4.12 -0.93
C GLU A 70 14.87 -4.70 -2.05
N GLN A 71 14.30 -5.52 -2.94
CA GLN A 71 15.00 -6.14 -4.08
C GLN A 71 14.71 -5.43 -5.40
N ALA A 72 13.77 -4.49 -5.43
CA ALA A 72 13.36 -3.78 -6.63
C ALA A 72 14.30 -2.59 -6.91
N GLU A 73 14.59 -2.36 -8.19
CA GLU A 73 15.36 -1.20 -8.63
C GLU A 73 14.54 0.08 -8.51
N ILE A 74 13.25 -0.01 -8.85
CA ILE A 74 12.29 1.08 -8.79
C ILE A 74 10.97 0.53 -8.26
N VAL A 75 10.35 1.27 -7.35
CA VAL A 75 8.99 1.02 -6.86
C VAL A 75 8.06 2.09 -7.42
N TYR A 76 7.03 1.66 -8.14
CA TYR A 76 5.96 2.50 -8.67
C TYR A 76 4.71 2.32 -7.82
N LEU A 77 4.11 3.43 -7.40
CA LEU A 77 2.82 3.46 -6.73
C LEU A 77 1.76 3.85 -7.76
N ALA A 78 0.85 2.93 -8.05
CA ALA A 78 -0.17 3.03 -9.09
C ALA A 78 -1.57 2.84 -8.48
N THR A 79 -1.82 3.55 -7.38
CA THR A 79 -3.16 3.70 -6.78
C THR A 79 -4.01 4.65 -7.61
N ASP A 80 -5.29 4.79 -7.26
CA ASP A 80 -6.17 5.74 -7.95
C ASP A 80 -5.71 7.19 -7.78
N LEU A 81 -6.02 8.00 -8.80
CA LEU A 81 -5.70 9.43 -8.86
C LEU A 81 -6.68 10.26 -8.03
N ASP A 82 -6.88 9.86 -6.80
CA ASP A 82 -7.72 10.54 -5.83
C ASP A 82 -7.05 10.57 -4.44
N ARG A 83 -7.73 11.21 -3.48
CA ARG A 83 -7.22 11.36 -2.12
C ARG A 83 -7.03 10.01 -1.41
N GLU A 84 -7.89 9.04 -1.69
CA GLU A 84 -7.83 7.73 -1.03
C GLU A 84 -6.64 6.93 -1.56
N GLY A 85 -6.43 6.93 -2.87
CA GLY A 85 -5.27 6.35 -3.52
C GLY A 85 -3.96 6.97 -3.04
N GLU A 86 -3.90 8.30 -2.87
CA GLU A 86 -2.72 8.97 -2.33
C GLU A 86 -2.45 8.56 -0.87
N ALA A 87 -3.49 8.45 -0.05
CA ALA A 87 -3.36 7.99 1.34
C ALA A 87 -2.87 6.54 1.42
N ILE A 88 -3.36 5.64 0.56
CA ILE A 88 -2.89 4.26 0.48
C ILE A 88 -1.41 4.21 0.08
N SER A 89 -1.01 5.01 -0.91
CA SER A 89 0.38 5.13 -1.35
C SER A 89 1.30 5.64 -0.23
N TRP A 90 0.90 6.71 0.45
CA TRP A 90 1.61 7.23 1.62
C TRP A 90 1.70 6.19 2.74
N HIS A 91 0.66 5.38 2.92
CA HIS A 91 0.66 4.33 3.92
C HIS A 91 1.60 3.17 3.62
N ILE A 92 2.06 3.02 2.37
CA ILE A 92 2.96 1.95 1.93
C ILE A 92 4.42 2.38 1.85
N MET A 93 4.67 3.67 1.60
CA MET A 93 5.99 4.27 1.78
C MET A 93 6.50 4.07 3.20
#